data_AF-A0A9N9HBM1-F1
#
_entry.id   AF-A0A9N9HBM1-F1
#
_cell.length_a   1.000
_cell.length_b   1.000
_cell.length_c   1.000
_cell.angle_alpha   90.00
_cell.angle_beta   90.00
_cell.angle_gamma   90.00
#
_symmetry.space_group_name_H-M   'P 1'
#
loop_
_entity.id
_entity.type
_entity.pdbx_description
1 polymer ?
#
loop_
_entity_poly.entity_id
_entity_poly.type
_entity_poly.pdbx_seq_one_letter_code
_entity_poly.pdbx_strand_id
1 'polypeptide(L)'
;KIYLAAFSELINIQKAMFHEVSKIIPELPTRHISDTQIHLPYKGYWMDFANFLIDSLHSHIEHMIQISKESQYNRDFVISSLELAEFTCRAQRFKLRNLSPTGLNPIQQSEIKNKCSEVKINCLHIQNVKLPSMVGVDYFREQCIKRLKTISHEIEELRNAADNAGKLSYEEKLQIHQAMRQEFLGSGHWYQCPNGHPYTIGDCGGADQ
;
A
#
# COMPACT_ATOMS: atom_id res chain seq x y z
N LYS A 1 -25.72 -18.81 7.99
CA LYS A 1 -25.26 -18.89 6.58
C LYS A 1 -25.82 -17.79 5.68
N ILE A 2 -27.13 -17.56 5.62
CA ILE A 2 -27.74 -16.50 4.76
C ILE A 2 -27.12 -15.11 5.01
N TYR A 3 -26.87 -14.76 6.27
CA TYR A 3 -26.22 -13.50 6.62
C TYR A 3 -24.79 -13.36 6.07
N LEU A 4 -23.97 -14.41 6.12
CA LEU A 4 -22.59 -14.36 5.62
C LEU A 4 -22.53 -14.14 4.10
N ALA A 5 -23.49 -14.70 3.35
CA ALA A 5 -23.60 -14.42 1.92
C ALA A 5 -23.92 -12.94 1.65
N ALA A 6 -24.86 -12.36 2.38
CA ALA A 6 -25.18 -10.92 2.26
C ALA A 6 -23.99 -10.03 2.64
N PHE A 7 -23.25 -10.37 3.70
CA PHE A 7 -22.01 -9.66 4.06
C PHE A 7 -20.93 -9.79 2.98
N SER A 8 -20.79 -10.96 2.35
CA SER A 8 -19.86 -11.17 1.24
C SER A 8 -20.19 -10.27 0.05
N GLU A 9 -21.48 -10.09 -0.29
CA GLU A 9 -21.89 -9.17 -1.36
C GLU A 9 -21.55 -7.71 -1.03
N LEU A 10 -21.80 -7.29 0.22
CA LEU A 10 -21.45 -5.95 0.67
C LEU A 10 -19.93 -5.71 0.57
N ILE A 11 -19.11 -6.67 0.99
CA ILE A 11 -17.65 -6.61 0.87
C ILE A 11 -17.23 -6.51 -0.60
N ASN A 12 -17.86 -7.28 -1.50
CA ASN A 12 -17.57 -7.24 -2.94
C ASN A 12 -17.89 -5.86 -3.55
N ILE A 13 -19.03 -5.27 -3.18
CA ILE A 13 -19.41 -3.92 -3.63
C ILE A 13 -18.39 -2.90 -3.15
N GLN A 14 -18.06 -2.91 -1.86
CA GLN A 14 -17.08 -1.98 -1.30
C GLN A 14 -15.70 -2.13 -1.95
N LYS A 15 -15.26 -3.37 -2.24
CA LYS A 15 -14.01 -3.63 -2.97
C LYS A 15 -14.03 -3.04 -4.38
N ALA A 16 -15.15 -3.19 -5.09
CA ALA A 16 -15.32 -2.60 -6.41
C ALA A 16 -15.24 -1.07 -6.35
N MET A 17 -15.92 -0.46 -5.38
CA MET A 17 -15.85 0.98 -5.15
C MET A 17 -14.41 1.44 -4.85
N PHE A 18 -13.70 0.73 -3.95
CA PHE A 18 -12.31 1.05 -3.64
C PHE A 18 -11.39 0.93 -4.86
N HIS A 19 -11.60 -0.08 -5.70
CA HIS A 19 -10.85 -0.25 -6.93
C HIS A 19 -11.07 0.91 -7.91
N GLU A 20 -12.31 1.36 -8.10
CA GLU A 20 -12.60 2.52 -8.96
C GLU A 20 -11.99 3.80 -8.39
N VAL A 21 -12.14 4.06 -7.10
CA VAL A 21 -11.53 5.22 -6.42
C VAL A 21 -10.01 5.21 -6.59
N SER A 22 -9.38 4.04 -6.48
CA SER A 22 -7.94 3.87 -6.68
C SER A 22 -7.46 4.20 -8.10
N LYS A 23 -8.35 4.10 -9.10
CA LYS A 23 -8.07 4.49 -10.50
C LYS A 23 -8.39 5.95 -10.77
N ILE A 24 -9.41 6.51 -10.11
CA ILE A 24 -9.80 7.91 -10.28
C ILE A 24 -8.72 8.84 -9.75
N ILE A 25 -8.17 8.57 -8.55
CA ILE A 25 -7.25 9.48 -7.87
C ILE A 25 -6.01 9.87 -8.71
N PRO A 26 -5.32 8.93 -9.42
CA PRO A 26 -4.23 9.27 -10.33
C PRO A 26 -4.62 10.14 -11.53
N GLU A 27 -5.85 10.02 -12.02
CA GLU A 27 -6.36 10.75 -13.20
C GLU A 27 -6.86 12.16 -12.86
N LEU A 28 -6.92 12.53 -11.58
CA LEU A 28 -7.41 13.83 -11.15
C LEU A 28 -6.42 14.93 -11.56
N PRO A 29 -6.88 16.00 -12.24
CA PRO A 29 -5.99 17.06 -12.70
C PRO A 29 -5.38 17.81 -11.52
N THR A 30 -4.07 18.01 -11.56
CA THR A 30 -3.31 18.91 -10.68
C THR A 30 -3.14 20.26 -11.37
N ARG A 31 -3.76 21.34 -10.87
CA ARG A 31 -3.50 22.68 -11.41
C ARG A 31 -2.22 23.25 -10.80
N HIS A 32 -1.27 23.57 -11.66
CA HIS A 32 -0.20 24.52 -11.36
C HIS A 32 -0.66 25.88 -11.87
N ILE A 33 -0.89 26.85 -10.98
CA ILE A 33 -1.08 28.26 -11.36
C ILE A 33 0.08 29.00 -10.68
N SER A 34 1.04 29.48 -11.48
CA SER A 34 2.19 30.30 -11.08
C SER A 34 2.94 29.80 -9.83
N ASP A 35 3.96 28.95 -10.01
CA ASP A 35 4.90 28.41 -8.99
C ASP A 35 4.31 27.88 -7.67
N THR A 36 2.99 27.83 -7.55
CA THR A 36 2.26 27.45 -6.34
C THR A 36 1.29 26.34 -6.74
N GLN A 37 1.56 25.14 -6.25
CA GLN A 37 0.69 23.99 -6.46
C GLN A 37 -0.60 24.21 -5.65
N ILE A 38 -1.69 24.63 -6.29
CA ILE A 38 -2.99 24.71 -5.63
C ILE A 38 -3.53 23.28 -5.54
N HIS A 39 -3.48 22.70 -4.34
CA HIS A 39 -4.07 21.40 -4.07
C HIS A 39 -5.60 21.51 -4.24
N LEU A 40 -6.14 20.96 -5.32
CA LEU A 40 -7.58 21.07 -5.54
C LEU A 40 -8.33 20.25 -4.48
N PRO A 41 -9.37 20.84 -3.85
CA PRO A 41 -10.02 20.24 -2.68
C PRO A 41 -10.64 18.86 -2.97
N TYR A 42 -11.01 18.59 -4.23
CA TYR A 42 -11.60 17.31 -4.62
C TYR A 42 -10.65 16.11 -4.47
N LYS A 43 -9.34 16.27 -4.64
CA LYS A 43 -8.40 15.15 -4.43
C LYS A 43 -8.38 14.72 -2.97
N GLY A 44 -8.50 15.68 -2.05
CA GLY A 44 -8.65 15.42 -0.61
C GLY A 44 -9.90 14.58 -0.33
N TYR A 45 -11.06 15.00 -0.85
CA TYR A 45 -12.31 14.24 -0.67
C TYR A 45 -12.24 12.80 -1.21
N TRP A 46 -11.61 12.58 -2.37
CA TRP A 46 -11.41 11.23 -2.90
C TRP A 46 -10.47 10.39 -2.04
N MET A 47 -9.40 11.00 -1.50
CA MET A 47 -8.51 10.32 -0.54
C MET A 47 -9.23 9.97 0.76
N ASP A 48 -10.02 10.89 1.30
CA ASP A 48 -10.83 10.66 2.51
C ASP A 48 -11.83 9.53 2.28
N PHE A 49 -12.48 9.52 1.12
CA PHE A 49 -13.41 8.45 0.75
C PHE A 49 -12.69 7.10 0.57
N ALA A 50 -11.50 7.08 -0.03
CA ALA A 50 -10.68 5.88 -0.13
C ALA A 50 -10.30 5.34 1.25
N ASN A 51 -9.88 6.21 2.17
CA ASN A 51 -9.55 5.83 3.54
C ASN A 51 -10.77 5.28 4.30
N PHE A 52 -11.93 5.94 4.16
CA PHE A 52 -13.19 5.46 4.71
C PHE A 52 -13.53 4.04 4.21
N LEU A 53 -13.39 3.80 2.90
CA LEU A 53 -13.62 2.48 2.32
C LEU A 53 -12.62 1.45 2.86
N ILE A 54 -11.36 1.82 3.03
CA ILE A 54 -10.33 0.94 3.62
C ILE A 54 -10.71 0.51 5.03
N ASP A 55 -11.03 1.47 5.89
CA ASP A 55 -11.34 1.19 7.30
C ASP A 55 -12.64 0.38 7.44
N SER A 56 -13.67 0.73 6.65
CA SER A 56 -14.94 0.01 6.65
C SER A 56 -14.79 -1.43 6.14
N LEU A 57 -14.08 -1.64 5.02
CA LEU A 57 -13.83 -2.98 4.48
C LEU A 57 -13.06 -3.86 5.46
N HIS A 58 -12.03 -3.30 6.09
CA HIS A 58 -11.24 -4.00 7.09
C HIS A 58 -12.13 -4.50 8.24
N SER A 59 -12.93 -3.59 8.82
CA SER A 59 -13.83 -3.91 9.92
C SER A 59 -14.89 -4.96 9.53
N HIS A 60 -15.48 -4.86 8.33
CA HIS A 60 -16.48 -5.84 7.88
C HIS A 60 -15.88 -7.24 7.68
N ILE A 61 -14.69 -7.34 7.10
CA ILE A 61 -14.02 -8.63 6.90
C ILE A 61 -13.60 -9.22 8.26
N GLU A 62 -13.11 -8.41 9.20
CA GLU A 62 -12.77 -8.86 10.56
C GLU A 62 -13.98 -9.44 11.30
N HIS A 63 -15.14 -8.77 11.24
CA HIS A 63 -16.38 -9.32 11.79
C HIS A 63 -16.76 -10.65 11.14
N MET A 64 -16.61 -10.76 9.82
CA MET A 64 -16.89 -12.00 9.09
C MET A 64 -15.96 -13.14 9.50
N ILE A 65 -14.67 -12.85 9.73
CA ILE A 65 -13.69 -13.81 10.27
C ILE A 65 -14.14 -14.28 11.66
N GLN A 66 -14.49 -13.34 12.55
CA GLN A 66 -14.85 -13.66 13.93
C GLN A 66 -16.13 -14.51 14.00
N ILE A 67 -17.18 -14.11 13.28
CA ILE A 67 -18.43 -14.88 13.19
C ILE A 67 -18.17 -16.28 12.64
N SER A 68 -17.36 -16.39 11.58
CA SER A 68 -17.03 -17.68 10.96
C SER A 68 -16.22 -18.57 11.89
N LYS A 69 -15.32 -17.98 12.70
CA LYS A 69 -14.53 -18.68 13.71
C LYS A 69 -15.40 -19.23 14.83
N GLU A 70 -16.24 -18.39 15.43
CA GLU A 70 -17.14 -18.78 16.53
C GLU A 70 -18.18 -19.81 16.08
N SER A 71 -18.70 -19.66 14.85
CA SER A 71 -19.67 -20.59 14.26
C SER A 71 -19.04 -21.87 13.70
N GLN A 72 -17.71 -22.02 13.80
CA GLN A 72 -16.93 -23.15 13.25
C GLN A 72 -17.11 -23.38 11.74
N TYR A 73 -17.42 -22.32 11.00
CA TYR A 73 -17.55 -22.34 9.55
C TYR A 73 -16.16 -22.21 8.90
N ASN A 74 -15.44 -23.33 8.86
CA ASN A 74 -14.03 -23.37 8.50
C ASN A 74 -13.73 -22.81 7.09
N ARG A 75 -14.58 -23.07 6.10
CA ARG A 75 -14.39 -22.54 4.73
C ARG A 75 -14.54 -21.03 4.71
N ASP A 76 -15.62 -20.50 5.29
CA ASP A 76 -15.89 -19.07 5.37
C ASP A 76 -14.80 -18.34 6.16
N PHE A 77 -14.31 -18.94 7.25
CA PHE A 77 -13.16 -18.43 8.01
C PHE A 77 -11.92 -18.30 7.12
N VAL A 78 -11.52 -19.38 6.43
CA VAL A 78 -10.34 -19.37 5.56
C VAL A 78 -10.50 -18.37 4.42
N ILE A 79 -11.66 -18.34 3.76
CA ILE A 79 -11.93 -17.39 2.66
C ILE A 79 -11.82 -15.95 3.17
N SER A 80 -12.47 -15.62 4.28
CA SER A 80 -12.48 -14.27 4.85
C SER A 80 -11.08 -13.84 5.31
N SER A 81 -10.30 -14.75 5.91
CA SER A 81 -8.94 -14.43 6.34
C SER A 81 -7.99 -14.21 5.15
N LEU A 82 -8.14 -14.98 4.06
CA LEU A 82 -7.39 -14.72 2.82
C LEU A 82 -7.84 -13.42 2.15
N GLU A 83 -9.13 -13.09 2.22
CA GLU A 83 -9.68 -11.84 1.71
C GLU A 83 -9.10 -10.63 2.44
N LEU A 84 -9.02 -10.69 3.77
CA LEU A 84 -8.38 -9.66 4.59
C LEU A 84 -6.91 -9.50 4.20
N ALA A 85 -6.18 -10.60 4.05
CA ALA A 85 -4.78 -10.58 3.69
C ALA A 85 -4.52 -9.91 2.33
N GLU A 86 -5.28 -10.28 1.30
CA GLU A 86 -5.20 -9.68 -0.04
C GLU A 86 -5.57 -8.19 0.00
N PHE A 87 -6.65 -7.86 0.72
CA PHE A 87 -7.12 -6.49 0.84
C PHE A 87 -6.12 -5.60 1.56
N THR A 88 -5.54 -6.06 2.67
CA THR A 88 -4.51 -5.32 3.41
C THR A 88 -3.30 -5.03 2.52
N CYS A 89 -2.85 -5.98 1.70
CA CYS A 89 -1.78 -5.74 0.74
C CYS A 89 -2.15 -4.65 -0.27
N ARG A 90 -3.36 -4.71 -0.85
CA ARG A 90 -3.86 -3.69 -1.78
C ARG A 90 -3.95 -2.30 -1.14
N ALA A 91 -4.46 -2.23 0.09
CA ALA A 91 -4.56 -0.98 0.85
C ALA A 91 -3.18 -0.39 1.14
N GLN A 92 -2.18 -1.21 1.52
CA GLN A 92 -0.81 -0.73 1.71
C GLN A 92 -0.20 -0.23 0.40
N ARG A 93 -0.42 -0.93 -0.71
CA ARG A 93 0.03 -0.50 -2.04
C ARG A 93 -0.59 0.84 -2.43
N PHE A 94 -1.89 1.00 -2.19
CA PHE A 94 -2.60 2.26 -2.43
C PHE A 94 -2.01 3.40 -1.60
N LYS A 95 -1.77 3.18 -0.30
CA LYS A 95 -1.13 4.17 0.58
C LYS A 95 0.26 4.56 0.08
N LEU A 96 1.08 3.59 -0.31
CA LEU A 96 2.42 3.81 -0.89
C LEU A 96 2.38 4.67 -2.16
N ARG A 97 1.44 4.40 -3.08
CA ARG A 97 1.33 5.14 -4.34
C ARG A 97 0.87 6.59 -4.17
N ASN A 98 0.16 6.87 -3.09
CA ASN A 98 -0.41 8.20 -2.80
C ASN A 98 0.34 8.92 -1.69
N LEU A 99 1.60 8.55 -1.43
CA LEU A 99 2.46 9.25 -0.49
C LEU A 99 2.79 10.68 -0.97
N SER A 100 3.08 11.52 0.01
CA SER A 100 3.67 12.84 -0.23
C SER A 100 5.01 12.69 -0.98
N PRO A 101 5.40 13.67 -1.84
CA PRO A 101 6.68 13.67 -2.54
C PRO A 101 7.91 13.56 -1.61
N THR A 102 7.76 13.84 -0.32
CA THR A 102 8.78 13.61 0.72
C THR A 102 9.09 12.14 1.02
N GLY A 103 8.37 11.19 0.43
CA GLY A 103 8.57 9.75 0.63
C GLY A 103 7.99 9.24 1.96
N LEU A 104 8.37 8.02 2.36
CA LEU A 104 7.99 7.45 3.66
C LEU A 104 8.87 8.02 4.77
N ASN A 105 8.26 8.42 5.88
CA ASN A 105 9.00 8.61 7.13
C ASN A 105 9.26 7.24 7.82
N PRO A 106 10.19 7.16 8.79
CA PRO A 106 10.51 5.90 9.48
C PRO A 106 9.31 5.23 10.16
N ILE A 107 8.35 6.03 10.65
CA ILE A 107 7.13 5.53 11.30
C ILE A 107 6.25 4.80 10.27
N GLN A 108 5.97 5.43 9.14
CA GLN A 108 5.17 4.85 8.07
C GLN A 108 5.84 3.61 7.46
N GLN A 109 7.17 3.63 7.31
CA GLN A 109 7.93 2.47 6.88
C GLN A 109 7.79 1.30 7.86
N SER A 110 7.89 1.56 9.17
CA SER A 110 7.69 0.55 10.19
C SER A 110 6.25 0.02 10.22
N GLU A 111 5.26 0.89 10.00
CA GLU A 111 3.84 0.52 9.97
C GLU A 111 3.55 -0.47 8.84
N ILE A 112 4.06 -0.20 7.63
CA ILE A 112 3.90 -1.11 6.48
C ILE A 112 4.56 -2.46 6.77
N LYS A 113 5.77 -2.46 7.32
CA LYS A 113 6.49 -3.69 7.68
C LYS A 113 5.77 -4.50 8.75
N ASN A 114 5.19 -3.83 9.74
CA ASN A 114 4.40 -4.47 10.80
C ASN A 114 3.16 -5.13 10.20
N LYS A 115 2.40 -4.40 9.37
CA LYS A 115 1.22 -4.96 8.67
C LYS A 115 1.59 -6.14 7.76
N CYS A 116 2.68 -6.04 7.01
CA CYS A 116 3.19 -7.15 6.20
C CYS A 116 3.51 -8.39 7.05
N SER A 117 4.05 -8.19 8.24
CA SER A 117 4.41 -9.29 9.15
C SER A 117 3.18 -9.93 9.78
N GLU A 118 2.18 -9.13 10.16
CA GLU A 118 0.88 -9.61 10.65
C GLU A 118 0.17 -10.46 9.59
N VAL A 119 0.05 -9.96 8.36
CA VAL A 119 -0.56 -10.70 7.25
C VAL A 119 0.20 -12.01 7.00
N LYS A 120 1.54 -11.98 7.05
CA LYS A 120 2.37 -13.18 6.88
C LYS A 120 2.10 -14.23 7.96
N ILE A 121 2.01 -13.83 9.23
CA ILE A 121 1.70 -14.72 10.36
C ILE A 121 0.32 -15.37 10.16
N ASN A 122 -0.69 -14.58 9.80
CA ASN A 122 -2.03 -15.08 9.54
C ASN A 122 -2.06 -16.07 8.37
N CYS A 123 -1.34 -15.77 7.28
CA CYS A 123 -1.21 -16.67 6.13
C CYS A 123 -0.55 -18.00 6.51
N LEU A 124 0.52 -17.96 7.31
CA LEU A 124 1.21 -19.17 7.80
C LEU A 124 0.30 -20.01 8.70
N HIS A 125 -0.51 -19.36 9.56
CA HIS A 125 -1.49 -20.07 10.37
C HIS A 125 -2.54 -20.78 9.50
N ILE A 126 -3.09 -20.10 8.50
CA ILE A 126 -4.03 -20.71 7.56
C ILE A 126 -3.40 -21.90 6.83
N GLN A 127 -2.17 -21.71 6.32
CA GLN A 127 -1.46 -22.70 5.52
C GLN A 127 -1.10 -23.96 6.32
N ASN A 128 -0.55 -23.78 7.51
CA ASN A 128 0.10 -24.87 8.26
C ASN A 128 -0.80 -25.48 9.33
N VAL A 129 -1.84 -24.77 9.77
CA VAL A 129 -2.73 -25.22 10.84
C VAL A 129 -4.14 -25.47 10.30
N LYS A 130 -4.77 -24.43 9.72
CA LYS A 130 -6.20 -24.50 9.42
C LYS A 130 -6.52 -25.37 8.20
N LEU A 131 -5.80 -25.21 7.09
CA LEU A 131 -6.03 -26.00 5.89
C LEU A 131 -5.80 -27.50 6.13
N PRO A 132 -4.70 -27.93 6.78
CA PRO A 132 -4.46 -29.34 7.10
C PRO A 132 -5.55 -29.98 7.97
N SER A 133 -6.14 -29.23 8.90
CA SER A 133 -7.19 -29.73 9.79
C SER A 133 -8.54 -29.99 9.10
N MET A 134 -8.71 -29.55 7.85
CA MET A 134 -9.96 -29.72 7.10
C MET A 134 -9.92 -31.00 6.26
N VAL A 135 -10.95 -31.85 6.40
CA VAL A 135 -11.08 -33.15 5.72
C VAL A 135 -11.90 -33.02 4.43
N GLY A 136 -11.49 -33.69 3.35
CA GLY A 136 -12.26 -33.78 2.10
C GLY A 136 -12.37 -32.46 1.34
N VAL A 137 -11.32 -31.63 1.36
CA VAL A 137 -11.32 -30.29 0.77
C VAL A 137 -10.14 -30.04 -0.17
N ASP A 138 -9.65 -31.06 -0.86
CA ASP A 138 -8.39 -30.99 -1.62
C ASP A 138 -8.40 -29.88 -2.68
N TYR A 139 -9.46 -29.82 -3.49
CA TYR A 139 -9.62 -28.74 -4.49
C TYR A 139 -9.65 -27.34 -3.85
N PHE A 140 -10.40 -27.18 -2.76
CA PHE A 140 -10.46 -25.90 -2.04
C PHE A 140 -9.09 -25.53 -1.44
N ARG A 141 -8.37 -26.52 -0.91
CA ARG A 141 -7.03 -26.34 -0.35
C ARG A 141 -6.05 -25.89 -1.43
N GLU A 142 -6.08 -26.48 -2.62
CA GLU A 142 -5.26 -26.05 -3.75
C GLU A 142 -5.54 -24.60 -4.16
N GLN A 143 -6.82 -24.20 -4.20
CA GLN A 143 -7.20 -22.81 -4.47
C GLN A 143 -6.65 -21.85 -3.41
N CYS A 144 -6.78 -22.19 -2.13
CA CYS A 144 -6.22 -21.39 -1.04
C CYS A 144 -4.69 -21.29 -1.11
N ILE A 145 -4.00 -22.38 -1.44
CA ILE A 145 -2.53 -22.38 -1.59
C ILE A 145 -2.10 -21.46 -2.73
N LYS A 146 -2.83 -21.42 -3.85
CA LYS A 146 -2.56 -20.48 -4.95
C LYS A 146 -2.68 -19.03 -4.48
N ARG A 147 -3.76 -18.69 -3.76
CA ARG A 147 -3.95 -17.35 -3.16
C ARG A 147 -2.82 -16.99 -2.20
N LEU A 148 -2.45 -17.90 -1.30
CA LEU A 148 -1.35 -17.73 -0.34
C LEU A 148 -0.01 -17.43 -1.02
N LYS A 149 0.29 -18.09 -2.13
CA LYS A 149 1.51 -17.81 -2.92
C LYS A 149 1.49 -16.39 -3.48
N THR A 150 0.37 -15.96 -4.06
CA THR A 150 0.21 -14.58 -4.56
C THR A 150 0.38 -13.57 -3.44
N ILE A 151 -0.29 -13.76 -2.29
CA ILE A 151 -0.17 -12.89 -1.12
C ILE A 151 1.28 -12.84 -0.63
N SER A 152 1.97 -13.98 -0.55
CA SER A 152 3.37 -14.01 -0.13
C SER A 152 4.28 -13.20 -1.04
N HIS A 153 4.03 -13.24 -2.36
CA HIS A 153 4.79 -12.43 -3.31
C HIS A 153 4.49 -10.94 -3.10
N GLU A 154 3.23 -10.55 -2.99
CA GLU A 154 2.83 -9.16 -2.73
C GLU A 154 3.40 -8.59 -1.43
N ILE A 155 3.47 -9.40 -0.36
CA ILE A 155 4.11 -9.00 0.90
C ILE A 155 5.58 -8.64 0.68
N GLU A 156 6.30 -9.43 -0.11
CA GLU A 156 7.71 -9.17 -0.39
C GLU A 156 7.89 -7.90 -1.23
N GLU A 157 7.06 -7.73 -2.26
CA GLU A 157 7.02 -6.51 -3.07
C GLU A 157 6.66 -5.25 -2.26
N LEU A 158 5.80 -5.39 -1.24
CA LEU A 158 5.47 -4.29 -0.32
C LEU A 158 6.63 -3.94 0.60
N ARG A 159 7.31 -4.95 1.14
CA ARG A 159 8.51 -4.76 1.98
C ARG A 159 9.62 -4.08 1.19
N ASN A 160 9.92 -4.58 -0.01
CA ASN A 160 10.91 -4.00 -0.91
C ASN A 160 10.56 -2.55 -1.27
N ALA A 161 9.29 -2.26 -1.58
CA ALA A 161 8.89 -0.88 -1.86
C ALA A 161 9.00 0.02 -0.62
N ALA A 162 8.69 -0.48 0.57
CA ALA A 162 8.87 0.28 1.81
C ALA A 162 10.35 0.55 2.11
N ASP A 163 11.25 -0.39 1.82
CA ASP A 163 12.71 -0.23 1.98
C ASP A 163 13.34 0.73 0.98
N ASN A 164 12.69 0.92 -0.16
CA ASN A 164 13.15 1.78 -1.25
C ASN A 164 12.36 3.09 -1.37
N ALA A 165 11.30 3.29 -0.58
CA ALA A 165 10.52 4.51 -0.62
C ALA A 165 11.40 5.72 -0.23
N GLY A 166 11.45 6.72 -1.12
CA GLY A 166 12.30 7.90 -0.96
C GLY A 166 13.74 7.74 -1.47
N LYS A 167 14.16 6.54 -1.92
CA LYS A 167 15.42 6.37 -2.64
C LYS A 167 15.16 6.58 -4.13
N LEU A 168 15.79 7.61 -4.70
CA LEU A 168 15.78 7.80 -6.14
C LEU A 168 16.57 6.69 -6.82
N SER A 169 15.99 6.12 -7.87
CA SER A 169 16.69 5.26 -8.81
C SER A 169 17.84 6.01 -9.49
N TYR A 170 18.78 5.25 -10.06
CA TYR A 170 19.87 5.83 -10.84
C TYR A 170 19.37 6.67 -12.02
N GLU A 171 18.31 6.22 -12.68
CA GLU A 171 17.67 6.89 -13.81
C GLU A 171 17.01 8.21 -13.38
N GLU A 172 16.28 8.22 -12.25
CA GLU A 172 15.70 9.44 -11.70
C GLU A 172 16.79 10.43 -11.27
N LYS A 173 17.89 9.94 -10.67
CA LYS A 173 19.07 10.78 -10.35
C LYS A 173 19.70 11.37 -11.60
N LEU A 174 19.78 10.58 -12.69
CA LEU A 174 20.33 11.04 -13.96
C LEU A 174 19.42 12.09 -14.62
N GLN A 175 18.11 11.89 -14.59
CA GLN A 175 17.14 12.87 -15.10
C GLN A 175 17.17 14.17 -14.30
N ILE A 176 17.22 14.08 -12.96
CA ILE A 176 17.41 15.24 -12.08
C ILE A 176 18.73 15.94 -12.43
N HIS A 177 19.84 15.21 -12.57
CA HIS A 177 21.12 15.78 -12.94
C HIS A 177 21.09 16.47 -14.31
N GLN A 178 20.41 15.87 -15.30
CA GLN A 178 20.26 16.45 -16.63
C GLN A 178 19.43 17.73 -16.61
N ALA A 179 18.31 17.74 -15.88
CA ALA A 179 17.44 18.91 -15.73
C ALA A 179 18.17 20.06 -15.00
N MET A 180 18.86 19.74 -13.90
CA MET A 180 19.55 20.75 -13.08
C MET A 180 20.86 21.24 -13.71
N ARG A 181 21.40 20.55 -14.72
CA ARG A 181 22.60 20.99 -15.47
C ARG A 181 22.41 22.35 -16.16
N GLN A 182 21.17 22.70 -16.50
CA GLN A 182 20.85 23.99 -17.14
C GLN A 182 20.85 25.14 -16.13
N GLU A 183 20.49 24.88 -14.87
CA GLU A 183 20.39 25.88 -13.79
C GLU A 183 21.72 26.10 -13.05
N PHE A 184 22.56 25.07 -12.90
CA PHE A 184 23.88 25.19 -12.28
C PHE A 184 24.99 25.22 -13.32
N LEU A 185 25.31 26.41 -13.83
CA LEU A 185 26.41 26.65 -14.78
C LEU A 185 27.82 26.48 -14.15
N GLY A 186 27.92 26.24 -12.84
CA GLY A 186 29.17 25.98 -12.13
C GLY A 186 28.97 25.66 -10.63
N SER A 187 29.86 24.82 -10.09
CA SER A 187 30.14 24.54 -8.66
C SER A 187 29.07 24.00 -7.69
N GLY A 188 27.84 23.69 -8.13
CA GLY A 188 26.86 23.03 -7.26
C GLY A 188 27.28 21.61 -6.87
N HIS A 189 27.50 21.35 -5.57
CA HIS A 189 27.73 20.00 -5.06
C HIS A 189 26.41 19.34 -4.68
N TRP A 190 26.27 18.06 -5.05
CA TRP A 190 25.13 17.23 -4.64
C TRP A 190 25.37 16.71 -3.22
N TYR A 191 24.42 16.99 -2.33
CA TYR A 191 24.39 16.51 -0.96
C TYR A 191 23.18 15.61 -0.76
N GLN A 192 23.23 14.80 0.30
CA GLN A 192 22.14 13.94 0.71
C GLN A 192 21.85 14.17 2.19
N CYS A 193 20.59 14.36 2.56
CA CYS A 193 20.22 14.47 3.97
C CYS A 193 20.23 13.08 4.65
N PRO A 194 20.20 13.00 6.00
CA PRO A 194 20.13 11.71 6.69
C PRO A 194 18.93 10.82 6.31
N ASN A 195 17.85 11.43 5.80
CA ASN A 195 16.65 10.73 5.31
C ASN A 195 16.77 10.31 3.83
N GLY A 196 17.90 10.56 3.19
CA GLY A 196 18.19 10.10 1.83
C GLY A 196 17.77 11.04 0.70
N HIS A 197 17.16 12.19 1.00
CA HIS A 197 16.76 13.18 -0.01
C HIS A 197 18.00 13.91 -0.57
N PRO A 198 18.17 13.98 -1.91
CA PRO A 198 19.22 14.79 -2.48
C PRO A 198 18.84 16.27 -2.47
N TYR A 199 19.83 17.12 -2.26
CA TYR A 199 19.71 18.56 -2.41
C TYR A 199 21.03 19.12 -2.97
N THR A 200 20.97 20.29 -3.57
CA THR A 200 22.13 21.00 -4.11
C THR A 200 22.30 22.30 -3.36
N ILE A 201 23.54 22.60 -2.96
CA ILE A 201 23.89 23.94 -2.48
C ILE A 201 24.50 24.68 -3.67
N GLY A 202 23.79 25.69 -4.17
CA GLY A 202 24.14 26.42 -5.40
C GLY A 202 25.27 27.42 -5.21
N ASP A 203 25.21 28.24 -4.16
CA ASP A 203 26.23 29.22 -3.82
C ASP A 203 26.95 28.79 -2.53
N CYS A 204 28.19 28.33 -2.66
CA CYS A 204 29.16 28.53 -1.60
C CYS A 204 29.52 30.02 -1.61
N GLY A 205 28.67 30.85 -1.00
CA GLY A 205 28.89 32.30 -0.90
C GLY A 205 30.34 32.56 -0.48
N GLY A 206 31.06 33.32 -1.30
CA GLY A 206 32.50 33.53 -1.20
C GLY A 206 32.94 33.94 0.20
N ALA A 207 33.25 32.96 1.04
CA ALA A 207 33.75 33.14 2.39
C ALA A 207 35.26 33.39 2.35
N ASP A 208 35.68 34.34 1.52
CA ASP A 208 37.04 34.92 1.44
C ASP A 208 37.00 36.22 0.57
N GLN A 209 36.07 37.15 0.88
CA GLN A 209 36.12 38.55 0.42
C GLN A 209 36.12 39.50 1.60
#